data_AF-A0A5N7C4Z5-F1
#
_entry.id   AF-A0A5N7C4Z5-F1
#
_cell.length_a   1.000
_cell.length_b   1.000
_cell.length_c   1.000
_cell.angle_alpha   90.00
_cell.angle_beta   90.00
_cell.angle_gamma   90.00
#
_symmetry.space_group_name_H-M   'P 1'
#
loop_
_entity.id
_entity.type
_entity.pdbx_description
1 polymer ?
#
loop_
_entity_poly.entity_id
_entity_poly.type
_entity_poly.pdbx_seq_one_letter_code
_entity_poly.pdbx_strand_id
1 'polypeptide(L)'
;MSENQLVNLIPSLRQAGLFPSSAPLIPEDFTPTTELQVSFGEKAVSLGNMFRASECKSAPTVYFAAERDIDSPQKYILILTDPDAPTPDEPKFAYWRHWVVSGLQPFGSLESAQTLTEYLGPGPKDDSRPHRYLYLLFREPPGLSLSKEDVGGEEFTDRRSFKAAEWAQKHGLKLVAVNWMLGTGDGWHE
;
A
#
# COMPACT_ATOMS: atom_id res chain seq x y z
N MET A 1 -14.96 -11.54 -8.80
CA MET A 1 -15.20 -10.52 -7.76
C MET A 1 -16.31 -10.97 -6.84
N SER A 2 -16.31 -10.53 -5.58
CA SER A 2 -17.58 -10.19 -4.96
C SER A 2 -17.75 -8.69 -5.17
N GLU A 3 -18.86 -8.26 -5.76
CA GLU A 3 -19.27 -6.85 -5.95
C GLU A 3 -19.14 -6.02 -4.65
N ASN A 4 -19.12 -6.73 -3.52
CA ASN A 4 -19.01 -6.23 -2.17
C ASN A 4 -17.69 -5.51 -1.84
N GLN A 5 -16.53 -5.88 -2.43
CA GLN A 5 -15.26 -5.22 -2.03
C GLN A 5 -15.14 -3.77 -2.54
N LEU A 6 -15.43 -3.51 -3.81
CA LEU A 6 -15.37 -2.14 -4.36
C LEU A 6 -16.40 -1.22 -3.69
N VAL A 7 -17.60 -1.72 -3.42
CA VAL A 7 -18.66 -0.97 -2.73
C VAL A 7 -18.25 -0.60 -1.30
N ASN A 8 -17.56 -1.49 -0.59
CA ASN A 8 -17.18 -1.28 0.81
C ASN A 8 -15.81 -0.62 1.01
N LEU A 9 -15.02 -0.40 -0.05
CA LEU A 9 -13.69 0.20 0.06
C LEU A 9 -13.74 1.58 0.74
N ILE A 10 -14.48 2.52 0.18
CA ILE A 10 -14.55 3.89 0.71
C ILE A 10 -15.14 3.91 2.15
N PRO A 11 -16.25 3.22 2.45
CA PRO A 11 -16.73 3.08 3.83
C PRO A 11 -15.66 2.52 4.79
N SER A 12 -14.93 1.47 4.39
CA SER A 12 -13.89 0.86 5.24
C SER A 12 -12.75 1.83 5.54
N LEU A 13 -12.29 2.58 4.55
CA LEU A 13 -11.23 3.58 4.71
C LEU A 13 -11.65 4.72 5.64
N ARG A 14 -12.90 5.19 5.53
CA ARG A 14 -13.47 6.21 6.42
C ARG A 14 -13.56 5.71 7.85
N GLN A 15 -14.09 4.49 8.05
CA GLN A 15 -14.20 3.88 9.38
C GLN A 15 -12.82 3.69 10.03
N ALA A 16 -11.81 3.35 9.23
CA ALA A 16 -10.44 3.17 9.70
C ALA A 16 -9.66 4.48 9.90
N GLY A 17 -10.24 5.65 9.62
CA GLY A 17 -9.53 6.94 9.69
C GLY A 17 -8.38 7.05 8.69
N LEU A 18 -8.55 6.48 7.49
CA LEU A 18 -7.60 6.50 6.38
C LEU A 18 -8.05 7.44 5.25
N PHE A 19 -8.99 8.35 5.55
CA PHE A 19 -9.59 9.32 4.62
C PHE A 19 -9.58 10.71 5.29
N PRO A 20 -9.67 11.80 4.53
CA PRO A 20 -8.64 12.80 4.20
C PRO A 20 -8.16 13.69 5.34
N SER A 21 -8.78 13.68 6.52
CA SER A 21 -8.34 14.53 7.63
C SER A 21 -7.09 13.99 8.35
N SER A 22 -6.83 12.68 8.27
CA SER A 22 -5.70 11.98 8.91
C SER A 22 -4.78 11.28 7.92
N ALA A 23 -5.12 11.29 6.63
CA ALA A 23 -4.31 10.64 5.59
C ALA A 23 -4.35 11.40 4.25
N PRO A 24 -3.38 12.31 3.99
CA PRO A 24 -3.35 13.06 2.73
C PRO A 24 -3.06 12.18 1.49
N LEU A 25 -2.83 10.89 1.72
CA LEU A 25 -2.45 9.91 0.71
C LEU A 25 -3.61 9.42 -0.16
N ILE A 26 -4.85 9.53 0.33
CA ILE A 26 -6.06 9.17 -0.41
C ILE A 26 -6.92 10.44 -0.58
N PRO A 27 -7.07 10.97 -1.81
CA PRO A 27 -7.87 12.16 -2.08
C PRO A 27 -9.35 12.01 -1.69
N GLU A 28 -10.02 13.11 -1.32
CA GLU A 28 -11.44 13.08 -0.90
C GLU A 28 -12.41 12.56 -1.98
N ASP A 29 -12.03 12.76 -3.24
CA ASP A 29 -12.76 12.39 -4.46
C ASP A 29 -12.26 11.08 -5.07
N PHE A 30 -11.40 10.34 -4.35
CA PHE A 30 -10.85 9.08 -4.83
C PHE A 30 -11.97 8.09 -5.20
N THR A 31 -11.92 7.64 -6.46
CA THR A 31 -12.76 6.58 -7.00
C THR A 31 -11.85 5.53 -7.63
N PRO A 32 -11.89 4.26 -7.18
CA PRO A 32 -11.04 3.22 -7.75
C PRO A 32 -11.43 2.95 -9.21
N THR A 33 -10.42 2.83 -10.07
CA THR A 33 -10.58 2.50 -11.50
C THR A 33 -10.22 1.05 -11.81
N THR A 34 -9.58 0.36 -10.86
CA THR A 34 -9.33 -1.09 -10.87
C THR A 34 -9.37 -1.65 -9.45
N GLU A 35 -9.31 -2.98 -9.34
CA GLU A 35 -9.27 -3.71 -8.07
C GLU A 35 -7.84 -4.16 -7.77
N LEU A 36 -7.39 -3.96 -6.53
CA LEU A 36 -6.09 -4.42 -6.04
C LEU A 36 -6.26 -5.64 -5.13
N GLN A 37 -5.86 -6.80 -5.63
CA GLN A 37 -5.85 -8.05 -4.90
C GLN A 37 -4.45 -8.29 -4.33
N VAL A 38 -4.40 -8.49 -3.01
CA VAL A 38 -3.17 -8.77 -2.27
C VAL A 38 -3.41 -10.01 -1.43
N SER A 39 -2.48 -10.96 -1.45
CA SER A 39 -2.60 -12.21 -0.69
C SER A 39 -1.28 -12.65 -0.07
N PHE A 40 -1.35 -13.09 1.19
CA PHE A 40 -0.25 -13.79 1.86
C PHE A 40 -0.57 -15.28 1.88
N GLY A 41 0.08 -16.03 0.98
CA GLY A 41 -0.31 -17.42 0.70
C GLY A 41 -1.76 -17.47 0.24
N GLU A 42 -2.59 -18.26 0.92
CA GLU A 42 -4.01 -18.42 0.60
C GLU A 42 -4.92 -17.35 1.22
N LYS A 43 -4.39 -16.53 2.14
CA LYS A 43 -5.17 -15.53 2.87
C LYS A 43 -5.14 -14.18 2.14
N ALA A 44 -6.29 -13.78 1.61
CA ALA A 44 -6.46 -12.50 0.93
C ALA A 44 -6.57 -11.33 1.93
N VAL A 45 -5.97 -10.21 1.58
CA VAL A 45 -6.21 -8.90 2.19
C VAL A 45 -7.60 -8.42 1.76
N SER A 46 -8.42 -8.07 2.74
CA SER A 46 -9.81 -7.69 2.54
C SER A 46 -10.21 -6.60 3.52
N LEU A 47 -9.90 -5.35 3.16
CA LEU A 47 -10.46 -4.13 3.73
C LEU A 47 -10.42 -4.08 5.27
N GLY A 48 -9.25 -4.36 5.84
CA GLY A 48 -9.01 -4.26 7.28
C GLY A 48 -9.04 -5.57 8.04
N ASN A 49 -9.14 -6.72 7.37
CA ASN A 49 -8.95 -8.01 8.04
C ASN A 49 -7.55 -8.11 8.66
N MET A 50 -7.45 -8.92 9.72
CA MET A 50 -6.28 -8.96 10.58
C MET A 50 -5.27 -10.02 10.15
N PHE A 51 -3.98 -9.67 10.23
CA PHE A 51 -2.84 -10.54 9.99
C PHE A 51 -1.86 -10.48 11.15
N ARG A 52 -1.26 -11.63 11.47
CA ARG A 52 -0.12 -11.74 12.36
C ARG A 52 1.17 -11.43 11.62
N ALA A 53 2.15 -10.85 12.30
CA ALA A 53 3.47 -10.56 11.73
C ALA A 53 4.09 -11.81 11.07
N SER A 54 3.91 -13.00 11.65
CA SER A 54 4.39 -14.25 11.07
C SER A 54 3.73 -14.65 9.74
N GLU A 55 2.48 -14.26 9.50
CA GLU A 55 1.77 -14.50 8.23
C GLU A 55 2.35 -13.64 7.09
N CYS A 56 3.00 -12.52 7.42
CA CYS A 56 3.44 -11.51 6.47
C CYS A 56 4.98 -11.41 6.33
N LYS A 57 5.71 -12.48 6.67
CA LYS A 57 7.19 -12.52 6.59
C LYS A 57 7.73 -12.33 5.17
N SER A 58 7.05 -12.89 4.19
CA SER A 58 7.41 -12.79 2.77
C SER A 58 6.49 -11.80 2.06
N ALA A 59 6.98 -11.18 0.98
CA ALA A 59 6.18 -10.27 0.17
C ALA A 59 4.89 -10.96 -0.32
N PRO A 60 3.74 -10.27 -0.29
CA PRO A 60 2.49 -10.84 -0.76
C PRO A 60 2.47 -10.96 -2.28
N THR A 61 1.59 -11.82 -2.80
CA THR A 61 1.24 -11.79 -4.22
C THR A 61 0.33 -10.59 -4.47
N VAL A 62 0.57 -9.88 -5.59
CA VAL A 62 -0.20 -8.71 -5.99
C VAL A 62 -0.77 -8.95 -7.37
N TYR A 63 -2.06 -8.69 -7.53
CA TYR A 63 -2.77 -8.82 -8.79
C TYR A 63 -3.77 -7.68 -8.95
N PHE A 64 -3.91 -7.20 -10.18
CA PHE A 64 -4.91 -6.19 -10.55
C PHE A 64 -5.21 -6.29 -12.04
N ALA A 65 -6.41 -5.90 -12.45
CA ALA A 65 -6.79 -5.84 -13.85
C ALA A 65 -6.35 -4.51 -14.47
N ALA A 66 -6.22 -4.47 -15.80
CA ALA A 66 -6.01 -3.22 -16.51
C ALA A 66 -7.20 -2.27 -16.30
N GLU A 67 -6.94 -0.98 -16.12
CA GLU A 67 -7.99 0.04 -16.13
C GLU A 67 -8.76 0.02 -17.46
N ARG A 68 -10.06 0.26 -17.41
CA ARG A 68 -10.90 0.41 -18.60
C ARG A 68 -10.61 1.77 -19.26
N ASP A 69 -10.83 1.84 -20.58
CA ASP A 69 -10.82 3.10 -21.34
C ASP A 69 -9.47 3.84 -21.35
N ILE A 70 -8.36 3.09 -21.29
CA ILE A 70 -7.00 3.62 -21.47
C ILE A 70 -6.37 3.01 -22.73
N ASP A 71 -6.10 3.86 -23.73
CA ASP A 71 -5.65 3.45 -25.07
C ASP A 71 -4.16 3.09 -25.19
N SER A 72 -3.40 3.08 -24.09
CA SER A 72 -1.98 2.71 -24.11
C SER A 72 -1.59 1.78 -22.96
N PRO A 73 -0.60 0.89 -23.15
CA PRO A 73 -0.08 0.05 -22.06
C PRO A 73 0.37 0.92 -20.89
N GLN A 74 -0.23 0.70 -19.73
CA GLN A 74 0.09 1.43 -18.51
C GLN A 74 1.06 0.63 -17.64
N LYS A 75 1.97 1.36 -17.00
CA LYS A 75 2.75 0.87 -15.89
C LYS A 75 2.19 1.41 -14.59
N TYR A 76 2.43 0.68 -13.52
CA TYR A 76 1.91 0.98 -12.21
C TYR A 76 3.01 0.88 -11.18
N ILE A 77 2.84 1.62 -10.09
CA ILE A 77 3.68 1.55 -8.92
C ILE A 77 2.84 1.17 -7.70
N LEU A 78 3.30 0.17 -6.97
CA LEU A 78 2.72 -0.24 -5.70
C LEU A 78 3.52 0.38 -4.56
N ILE A 79 2.82 0.96 -3.59
CA ILE A 79 3.38 1.41 -2.31
C ILE A 79 2.67 0.66 -1.18
N LEU A 80 3.44 0.00 -0.32
CA LEU A 80 2.99 -0.51 0.98
C LEU A 80 3.50 0.42 2.09
N THR A 81 2.59 0.93 2.91
CA THR A 81 2.96 1.86 3.97
C THR A 81 2.11 1.72 5.24
N ASP A 82 2.69 2.15 6.38
CA ASP A 82 2.11 2.08 7.72
C ASP A 82 1.98 3.50 8.33
N PRO A 83 0.75 4.03 8.53
CA PRO A 83 0.49 5.33 9.15
C PRO A 83 0.62 5.31 10.67
N ASP A 84 0.86 4.15 11.26
CA ASP A 84 0.82 3.90 12.70
C ASP A 84 2.21 3.63 13.28
N ALA A 85 3.29 3.78 12.52
CA ALA A 85 4.63 3.53 13.04
C ALA A 85 5.10 4.66 14.00
N PRO A 86 5.74 4.35 15.15
CA PRO A 86 5.98 3.02 15.69
C PRO A 86 4.79 2.41 16.44
N THR A 87 3.81 3.19 16.87
CA THR A 87 2.51 2.71 17.40
C THR A 87 1.38 3.65 16.97
N PRO A 88 0.13 3.14 16.81
CA PRO A 88 -1.01 3.98 16.43
C PRO A 88 -1.27 5.15 17.40
N ASP A 89 -0.90 4.98 18.67
CA ASP A 89 -1.11 5.99 19.72
C ASP A 89 -0.03 7.09 19.71
N GLU A 90 1.20 6.79 19.21
CA GLU A 90 2.29 7.77 19.06
C GLU A 90 2.99 7.60 17.68
N PRO A 91 2.32 7.92 16.55
CA PRO A 91 2.76 7.55 15.20
C PRO A 91 3.87 8.48 14.63
N LYS A 92 4.94 8.70 15.39
CA LYS A 92 6.02 9.65 15.06
C LYS A 92 6.88 9.27 13.83
N PHE A 93 6.82 8.03 13.38
CA PHE A 93 7.51 7.56 12.17
C PHE A 93 6.56 7.37 10.99
N ALA A 94 5.28 7.70 11.15
CA ALA A 94 4.32 7.66 10.07
C ALA A 94 4.71 8.64 8.95
N TYR A 95 4.58 8.27 7.68
CA TYR A 95 4.26 6.94 7.16
C TYR A 95 5.53 6.09 7.03
N TRP A 96 5.52 4.84 7.51
CA TRP A 96 6.65 3.94 7.31
C TRP A 96 6.57 3.24 5.96
N ARG A 97 7.63 3.34 5.15
CA ARG A 97 7.72 2.71 3.82
C ARG A 97 8.15 1.24 3.94
N HIS A 98 7.23 0.33 3.67
CA HIS A 98 7.47 -1.11 3.76
C HIS A 98 7.90 -1.73 2.42
N TRP A 99 7.34 -1.25 1.31
CA TRP A 99 7.61 -1.81 -0.01
C TRP A 99 7.26 -0.80 -1.10
N VAL A 100 8.13 -0.64 -2.11
CA VAL A 100 7.82 0.16 -3.31
C VAL A 100 8.30 -0.57 -4.54
N VAL A 101 7.39 -0.83 -5.48
CA VAL A 101 7.69 -1.51 -6.75
C VAL A 101 7.09 -0.73 -7.90
N SER A 102 7.96 -0.20 -8.76
CA SER A 102 7.60 0.55 -9.97
C SER A 102 7.57 -0.38 -11.18
N GLY A 103 6.92 0.04 -12.26
CA GLY A 103 6.91 -0.69 -13.53
C GLY A 103 6.06 -1.95 -13.54
N LEU A 104 5.15 -2.12 -12.58
CA LEU A 104 4.20 -3.22 -12.55
C LEU A 104 3.27 -3.16 -13.75
N GLN A 105 2.91 -4.34 -14.26
CA GLN A 105 1.92 -4.50 -15.31
C GLN A 105 0.67 -5.22 -14.77
N PRO A 106 -0.50 -4.96 -15.36
CA PRO A 106 -1.71 -5.68 -15.00
C PRO A 106 -1.56 -7.20 -15.16
N PHE A 107 -2.49 -7.92 -14.53
CA PHE A 107 -2.60 -9.37 -14.58
C PHE A 107 -1.41 -10.13 -13.97
N GLY A 108 -0.65 -9.48 -13.09
CA GLY A 108 0.42 -10.13 -12.30
C GLY A 108 1.77 -10.25 -13.01
N SER A 109 1.98 -9.54 -14.13
CA SER A 109 3.29 -9.50 -14.79
C SER A 109 4.28 -8.64 -13.99
N LEU A 110 5.47 -9.21 -13.76
CA LEU A 110 6.61 -8.56 -13.10
C LEU A 110 7.77 -8.28 -14.06
N GLU A 111 7.61 -8.52 -15.36
CA GLU A 111 8.72 -8.46 -16.34
C GLU A 111 9.42 -7.09 -16.39
N SER A 112 8.66 -6.01 -16.21
CA SER A 112 9.18 -4.64 -16.17
C SER A 112 9.25 -4.05 -14.77
N ALA A 113 9.00 -4.86 -13.73
CA ALA A 113 8.92 -4.38 -12.37
C ALA A 113 10.33 -4.13 -11.79
N GLN A 114 10.48 -3.01 -11.10
CA GLN A 114 11.69 -2.62 -10.39
C GLN A 114 11.35 -2.34 -8.93
N THR A 115 11.99 -3.09 -8.03
CA THR A 115 11.88 -2.83 -6.59
C THR A 115 12.73 -1.63 -6.22
N LEU A 116 12.06 -0.52 -5.88
CA LEU A 116 12.70 0.70 -5.39
C LEU A 116 12.94 0.61 -3.88
N THR A 117 12.02 -0.02 -3.15
CA THR A 117 12.21 -0.38 -1.75
C THR A 117 11.87 -1.82 -1.51
N GLU A 118 12.84 -2.59 -1.00
CA GLU A 118 12.69 -4.02 -0.73
C GLU A 118 11.61 -4.27 0.32
N TYR A 119 10.85 -5.35 0.16
CA TYR A 119 9.78 -5.70 1.07
C TYR A 119 10.32 -5.92 2.48
N LEU A 120 9.78 -5.18 3.42
CA LEU A 120 9.91 -5.43 4.85
C LEU A 120 8.52 -5.69 5.42
N GLY A 121 8.31 -6.86 6.01
CA GLY A 121 7.00 -7.22 6.54
C GLY A 121 6.54 -6.35 7.72
N PRO A 122 5.25 -6.43 8.09
CA PRO A 122 4.73 -5.91 9.35
C PRO A 122 5.60 -6.33 10.53
N GLY A 123 5.97 -5.38 11.38
CA GLY A 123 6.70 -5.63 12.62
C GLY A 123 6.09 -4.96 13.86
N PRO A 124 4.75 -4.92 14.03
CA PRO A 124 4.15 -4.40 15.25
C PRO A 124 4.53 -5.28 16.45
N LYS A 125 4.72 -4.66 17.60
CA LYS A 125 5.01 -5.38 18.85
C LYS A 125 3.74 -6.01 19.42
N ASP A 126 3.89 -7.05 20.24
CA ASP A 126 2.76 -7.75 20.87
C ASP A 126 1.92 -6.86 21.80
N ASP A 127 2.54 -5.82 22.38
CA ASP A 127 1.90 -4.83 23.25
C ASP A 127 1.35 -3.60 22.49
N SER A 128 1.61 -3.49 21.18
CA SER A 128 1.06 -2.43 20.36
C SER A 128 -0.37 -2.75 19.94
N ARG A 129 -1.20 -1.72 19.79
CA ARG A 129 -2.47 -1.85 19.08
C ARG A 129 -2.23 -2.28 17.62
N PRO A 130 -3.21 -2.91 16.95
CA PRO A 130 -3.09 -3.26 15.54
C PRO A 130 -2.73 -2.05 14.67
N HIS A 131 -1.72 -2.22 13.82
CA HIS A 131 -1.29 -1.21 12.83
C HIS A 131 -2.08 -1.38 11.54
N ARG A 132 -2.33 -0.28 10.84
CA ARG A 132 -2.94 -0.28 9.50
C ARG A 132 -1.84 -0.38 8.45
N TYR A 133 -1.99 -1.29 7.50
CA TYR A 133 -1.08 -1.41 6.36
C TYR A 133 -1.85 -1.12 5.07
N LEU A 134 -1.43 -0.06 4.37
CA LEU A 134 -2.08 0.38 3.13
C LEU A 134 -1.29 -0.09 1.91
N TYR A 135 -1.98 -0.77 1.02
CA TYR A 135 -1.50 -1.11 -0.32
C TYR A 135 -2.13 -0.13 -1.30
N LEU A 136 -1.29 0.64 -1.97
CA LEU A 136 -1.71 1.72 -2.85
C LEU A 136 -1.14 1.47 -4.24
N LEU A 137 -2.01 1.31 -5.22
CA LEU A 137 -1.62 1.16 -6.61
C LEU A 137 -1.82 2.51 -7.30
N PHE A 138 -0.75 3.03 -7.87
CA PHE A 138 -0.79 4.24 -8.69
C PHE A 138 -0.46 3.92 -10.13
N ARG A 139 -1.13 4.59 -11.06
CA ARG A 139 -0.71 4.65 -12.46
C ARG A 139 0.48 5.61 -12.61
N GLU A 140 1.50 5.15 -13.33
CA GLU A 140 2.68 5.94 -13.68
C GLU A 140 2.41 6.84 -14.88
N PRO A 141 2.94 8.08 -14.93
CA PRO A 141 2.93 8.86 -16.15
C PRO A 141 3.88 8.24 -17.20
N PRO A 142 3.65 8.50 -18.51
CA PRO A 142 4.52 8.02 -19.57
C PRO A 142 5.98 8.41 -19.36
N GLY A 143 6.90 7.44 -19.51
CA GLY A 143 8.34 7.67 -19.41
C GLY A 143 8.88 7.83 -17.99
N LEU A 144 8.09 7.56 -16.95
CA LEU A 144 8.59 7.53 -15.58
C LEU A 144 9.75 6.52 -15.47
N SER A 145 10.84 6.96 -14.85
CA SER A 145 12.00 6.15 -14.52
C SER A 145 12.47 6.58 -13.14
N LEU A 146 12.54 5.65 -12.20
CA LEU A 146 12.87 5.91 -10.81
C LEU A 146 14.03 5.02 -10.36
N SER A 147 14.77 5.47 -9.35
CA SER A 147 15.79 4.69 -8.66
C SER A 147 15.52 4.62 -7.15
N LYS A 148 16.38 3.90 -6.41
CA LYS A 148 16.27 3.77 -4.94
C LYS A 148 16.47 5.12 -4.24
N GLU A 149 17.24 6.00 -4.85
CA GLU A 149 17.48 7.36 -4.37
C GLU A 149 16.23 8.24 -4.45
N ASP A 150 15.34 8.00 -5.44
CA ASP A 150 14.09 8.76 -5.56
C ASP A 150 13.11 8.49 -4.42
N VAL A 151 13.17 7.31 -3.80
CA VAL A 151 12.40 6.98 -2.59
C VAL A 151 13.15 7.31 -1.30
N GLY A 152 14.38 7.82 -1.39
CA GLY A 152 15.18 8.30 -0.26
C GLY A 152 16.20 7.29 0.30
N GLY A 153 16.46 6.18 -0.39
CA GLY A 153 17.41 5.14 0.04
C GLY A 153 16.75 3.88 0.61
N GLU A 154 17.57 2.91 1.02
CA GLU A 154 17.10 1.60 1.50
C GLU A 154 17.37 1.34 2.98
N GLU A 155 18.09 2.22 3.66
CA GLU A 155 18.40 2.02 5.07
C GLU A 155 17.12 2.04 5.92
N PHE A 156 17.14 1.33 7.03
CA PHE A 156 15.98 1.20 7.90
C PHE A 156 15.45 2.57 8.40
N THR A 157 16.34 3.56 8.56
CA THR A 157 15.98 4.92 8.94
C THR A 157 15.38 5.75 7.80
N ASP A 158 15.73 5.44 6.55
CA ASP A 158 15.27 6.15 5.35
C ASP A 158 13.81 5.83 5.01
N ARG A 159 13.28 4.76 5.61
CA ARG A 159 11.90 4.30 5.45
C ARG A 159 10.90 5.10 6.31
N ARG A 160 11.37 5.84 7.31
CA ARG A 160 10.52 6.59 8.26
C ARG A 160 10.00 7.87 7.65
N SER A 161 8.85 8.35 8.14
CA SER A 161 8.31 9.66 7.79
C SER A 161 8.18 9.89 6.28
N PHE A 162 7.92 8.81 5.54
CA PHE A 162 7.85 8.84 4.10
C PHE A 162 6.63 9.65 3.67
N LYS A 163 6.87 10.74 2.95
CA LYS A 163 5.82 11.65 2.51
C LYS A 163 5.13 11.15 1.24
N ALA A 164 4.48 9.99 1.32
CA ALA A 164 3.95 9.27 0.17
C ALA A 164 3.03 10.12 -0.72
N ALA A 165 2.21 11.01 -0.15
CA ALA A 165 1.31 11.89 -0.90
C ALA A 165 2.06 12.95 -1.71
N GLU A 166 2.97 13.69 -1.06
CA GLU A 166 3.82 14.69 -1.71
C GLU A 166 4.72 14.03 -2.78
N TRP A 167 5.23 12.84 -2.46
CA TRP A 167 6.06 12.06 -3.37
C TRP A 167 5.27 11.61 -4.61
N ALA A 168 4.08 11.05 -4.42
CA ALA A 168 3.23 10.63 -5.53
C ALA A 168 2.85 11.82 -6.43
N GLN A 169 2.50 12.97 -5.82
CA GLN A 169 2.21 14.20 -6.55
C GLN A 169 3.42 14.70 -7.35
N LYS A 170 4.61 14.74 -6.73
CA LYS A 170 5.86 15.17 -7.37
C LYS A 170 6.17 14.35 -8.63
N HIS A 171 5.87 13.05 -8.60
CA HIS A 171 6.13 12.13 -9.71
C HIS A 171 4.94 11.95 -10.66
N GLY A 172 3.88 12.75 -10.53
CA GLY A 172 2.72 12.72 -11.43
C GLY A 172 1.91 11.41 -11.35
N LEU A 173 2.00 10.71 -10.22
CA LEU A 173 1.30 9.45 -10.01
C LEU A 173 -0.19 9.67 -9.75
N LYS A 174 -1.04 8.81 -10.31
CA LYS A 174 -2.49 8.82 -10.07
C LYS A 174 -2.91 7.59 -9.30
N LEU A 175 -3.54 7.76 -8.13
CA LEU A 175 -4.05 6.63 -7.35
C LEU A 175 -5.22 5.96 -8.10
N VAL A 176 -5.16 4.64 -8.28
CA VAL A 176 -6.14 3.88 -9.08
C VAL A 176 -6.81 2.74 -8.30
N ALA A 177 -6.14 2.21 -7.27
CA ALA A 177 -6.70 1.19 -6.39
C ALA A 177 -6.06 1.23 -5.00
N VAL A 178 -6.84 0.80 -4.01
CA VAL A 178 -6.40 0.69 -2.61
C VAL A 178 -6.92 -0.63 -2.05
N ASN A 179 -6.10 -1.28 -1.24
CA ASN A 179 -6.54 -2.31 -0.30
C ASN A 179 -5.77 -2.11 1.02
N TRP A 180 -6.26 -2.68 2.11
CA TRP A 180 -5.61 -2.48 3.41
C TRP A 180 -5.92 -3.62 4.38
N MET A 181 -5.06 -3.80 5.37
CA MET A 181 -5.22 -4.78 6.45
C MET A 181 -4.83 -4.17 7.80
N LEU A 182 -5.20 -4.88 8.87
CA LEU A 182 -4.61 -4.70 10.19
C LEU A 182 -3.48 -5.72 10.40
N GLY A 183 -2.35 -5.28 10.93
CA GLY A 183 -1.25 -6.16 11.33
C GLY A 183 -1.01 -6.09 12.84
N THR A 184 -0.77 -7.24 13.46
CA THR A 184 -0.50 -7.34 14.90
C THR A 184 0.72 -8.20 15.19
N GLY A 185 1.30 -8.02 16.37
CA GLY A 185 2.28 -8.96 16.90
C GLY A 185 1.70 -10.38 16.98
N ASP A 186 2.55 -11.39 16.94
CA ASP A 186 2.13 -12.79 17.02
C ASP A 186 1.47 -13.10 18.38
N GLY A 187 1.92 -12.45 19.45
CA GLY A 187 1.39 -12.56 20.82
C GLY A 187 0.30 -11.55 21.17
N TRP A 188 -0.17 -10.74 20.22
CA TRP A 188 -1.23 -9.75 20.50
C TRP A 188 -2.57 -10.41 20.85
N HIS A 189 -3.26 -9.85 21.83
CA HIS A 189 -4.58 -10.27 22.29
C HIS A 189 -5.49 -9.03 22.46
N GLU A 190 -6.79 -9.19 22.21
CA GLU A 190 -7.80 -8.12 22.30
C GLU A 190 -8.17 -7.77 23.75
#